data_AF-A0A679IN71-F1
#
_entry.id   AF-A0A679IN71-F1
#
_cell.length_a   1.000
_cell.length_b   1.000
_cell.length_c   1.000
_cell.angle_alpha   90.00
_cell.angle_beta   90.00
_cell.angle_gamma   90.00
#
_symmetry.space_group_name_H-M   'P 1'
#
loop_
_entity.id
_entity.type
_entity.pdbx_description
1 polymer ?
#
loop_
_entity_poly.entity_id
_entity_poly.type
_entity_poly.pdbx_seq_one_letter_code
_entity_poly.pdbx_strand_id
1 'polypeptide(L)'
;MSVLAQALLDWQKDQTNQFFALLETRLEETQTQQDIVKQKYCAAHFDVSVNTLKEWVLQGCPEIRLDSGMVLYSIQALRRWLLTYQN
;
A
#
# COMPACT_ATOMS: atom_id res chain seq x y z
N MET A 1 -4.16 3.95 46.93
CA MET A 1 -4.92 3.55 45.72
C MET A 1 -5.41 2.13 45.94
N SER A 2 -6.72 1.86 45.82
CA SER A 2 -7.25 0.51 46.07
C SER A 2 -6.85 -0.44 44.95
N VAL A 3 -6.66 -1.72 45.27
CA VAL A 3 -6.29 -2.78 44.29
C VAL A 3 -7.26 -2.81 43.11
N LEU A 4 -8.55 -2.53 43.36
CA LEU A 4 -9.58 -2.42 42.33
C LEU A 4 -9.36 -1.23 41.39
N ALA A 5 -8.94 -0.07 41.93
CA ALA A 5 -8.64 1.10 41.10
C ALA A 5 -7.41 0.85 40.20
N GLN A 6 -6.42 0.12 40.70
CA GLN A 6 -5.24 -0.27 39.92
C GLN A 6 -5.62 -1.26 38.80
N ALA A 7 -6.39 -2.30 39.14
CA ALA A 7 -6.88 -3.28 38.17
C ALA A 7 -7.75 -2.66 37.06
N LEU A 8 -8.58 -1.66 37.40
CA LEU A 8 -9.37 -0.90 36.43
C LEU A 8 -8.48 -0.10 35.47
N LEU A 9 -7.42 0.52 35.99
CA LEU A 9 -6.46 1.31 35.20
C LEU A 9 -5.66 0.42 34.24
N ASP A 10 -5.21 -0.73 34.72
CA ASP A 10 -4.48 -1.71 33.91
C ASP A 10 -5.40 -2.30 32.82
N TRP A 11 -6.66 -2.62 33.16
CA TRP A 11 -7.65 -3.08 32.18
C TRP A 11 -7.95 -2.01 31.11
N GLN A 12 -8.12 -0.75 31.50
CA GLN A 12 -8.35 0.34 30.56
C GLN A 12 -7.17 0.52 29.60
N LYS A 13 -5.93 0.41 30.12
CA LYS A 13 -4.72 0.52 29.33
C LYS A 13 -4.58 -0.63 28.33
N ASP A 14 -4.89 -1.85 28.76
CA ASP A 14 -4.87 -3.04 27.90
C ASP A 14 -5.91 -2.94 26.77
N GLN A 15 -7.15 -2.53 27.09
CA GLN A 15 -8.19 -2.30 26.09
C GLN A 15 -7.81 -1.21 25.08
N THR A 16 -7.16 -0.15 25.55
CA THR A 16 -6.69 0.94 24.67
C THR A 16 -5.61 0.43 23.71
N ASN A 17 -4.63 -0.33 24.21
CA ASN A 17 -3.58 -0.92 23.37
C ASN A 17 -4.14 -1.91 22.33
N GLN A 18 -5.09 -2.76 22.73
CA GLN A 18 -5.77 -3.67 21.81
C GLN A 18 -6.51 -2.93 20.71
N PHE A 19 -7.20 -1.84 21.04
CA PHE A 19 -7.89 -1.00 20.07
C PHE A 19 -6.93 -0.34 19.08
N PHE A 20 -5.81 0.20 19.55
CA PHE A 20 -4.78 0.79 18.68
C PHE A 20 -4.15 -0.25 17.74
N ALA A 21 -3.81 -1.44 18.25
CA ALA A 21 -3.26 -2.50 17.40
C ALA A 21 -4.24 -2.94 16.29
N LEU A 22 -5.54 -3.02 16.61
CA LEU A 22 -6.60 -3.33 15.64
C LEU A 22 -6.73 -2.25 14.56
N LEU A 23 -6.62 -0.98 14.96
CA LEU A 23 -6.63 0.15 14.04
C LEU A 23 -5.41 0.16 13.12
N GLU A 24 -4.21 -0.06 13.66
CA GLU A 24 -2.97 -0.14 12.89
C GLU A 24 -3.06 -1.25 11.83
N THR A 25 -3.47 -2.45 12.26
CA THR A 25 -3.64 -3.61 11.36
C THR A 25 -4.60 -3.29 10.22
N ARG A 26 -5.75 -2.67 10.53
CA ARG A 26 -6.77 -2.33 9.53
C ARG A 26 -6.32 -1.18 8.61
N LEU A 27 -5.48 -0.25 9.11
CA LEU A 27 -4.90 0.83 8.32
C LEU A 27 -3.88 0.29 7.30
N GLU A 28 -3.04 -0.67 7.71
CA GLU A 28 -2.10 -1.36 6.84
C GLU A 28 -2.83 -2.14 5.73
N GLU A 29 -3.90 -2.86 6.09
CA GLU A 29 -4.76 -3.55 5.11
C GLU A 29 -5.40 -2.58 4.11
N THR A 30 -5.86 -1.41 4.57
CA THR A 30 -6.54 -0.42 3.73
C THR A 30 -5.55 0.31 2.80
N GLN A 31 -4.32 0.61 3.25
CA GLN A 31 -3.28 1.17 2.38
C GLN A 31 -2.88 0.20 1.27
N THR A 32 -2.96 -1.10 1.54
CA THR A 32 -2.64 -2.14 0.55
C THR A 32 -3.71 -2.23 -0.57
N GLN A 33 -4.92 -1.72 -0.35
CA GLN A 33 -6.03 -1.82 -1.33
C GLN A 33 -5.97 -0.82 -2.49
N GLN A 34 -5.25 0.31 -2.38
CA GLN A 34 -5.02 1.21 -3.53
C GLN A 34 -3.85 0.73 -4.38
N ASP A 35 -3.93 -0.51 -4.83
CA ASP A 35 -2.91 -1.13 -5.66
C ASP A 35 -2.88 -0.50 -7.06
N ILE A 36 -4.07 -0.16 -7.59
CA ILE A 36 -4.25 0.38 -8.93
C ILE A 36 -4.21 1.90 -8.89
N VAL A 37 -3.18 2.47 -9.50
CA VAL A 37 -2.93 3.91 -9.54
C VAL A 37 -2.79 4.40 -10.98
N LYS A 38 -3.09 5.69 -11.22
CA LYS A 38 -2.88 6.31 -12.55
C LYS A 38 -1.38 6.44 -12.84
N GLN A 39 -1.04 6.50 -14.13
CA GLN A 39 0.34 6.67 -14.60
C GLN A 39 1.17 7.71 -13.83
N LYS A 40 0.60 8.90 -13.58
CA LYS A 40 1.29 9.99 -12.87
C LYS A 40 1.60 9.64 -11.41
N TYR A 41 0.70 8.93 -10.74
CA TYR A 41 0.88 8.50 -9.36
C TYR A 41 1.81 7.30 -9.26
N CYS A 42 1.76 6.37 -10.22
CA CYS A 42 2.74 5.28 -10.31
C CYS A 42 4.17 5.84 -10.49
N ALA A 43 4.34 6.83 -11.37
CA ALA A 43 5.61 7.51 -11.60
C ALA A 43 6.16 8.13 -10.31
N ALA A 44 5.31 8.84 -9.57
CA ALA A 44 5.67 9.41 -8.28
C ALA A 44 5.98 8.35 -7.20
N HIS A 45 5.28 7.21 -7.20
CA HIS A 45 5.49 6.14 -6.22
C HIS A 45 6.85 5.45 -6.39
N PHE A 46 7.32 5.29 -7.62
CA PHE A 46 8.63 4.68 -7.92
C PHE A 46 9.75 5.70 -8.10
N ASP A 47 9.46 6.99 -7.89
CA ASP A 47 10.38 8.12 -8.12
C ASP A 47 11.04 8.10 -9.51
N VAL A 48 10.26 7.76 -10.53
CA VAL A 48 10.69 7.68 -11.93
C VAL A 48 9.88 8.61 -12.82
N SER A 49 10.44 8.93 -13.98
CA SER A 49 9.71 9.70 -14.99
C SER A 49 8.61 8.87 -15.64
N VAL A 50 7.56 9.54 -16.15
CA VAL A 50 6.52 8.90 -16.96
C VAL A 50 7.10 8.24 -18.21
N ASN A 51 8.20 8.76 -18.76
CA ASN A 51 8.87 8.18 -19.91
C ASN A 51 9.53 6.84 -19.55
N THR A 52 10.16 6.75 -18.38
CA THR A 52 10.74 5.50 -17.86
C THR A 52 9.67 4.42 -17.66
N LEU A 53 8.48 4.82 -17.16
CA LEU A 53 7.33 3.91 -17.06
C LEU A 53 6.86 3.41 -18.44
N LYS A 54 6.85 4.28 -19.47
CA LYS A 54 6.53 3.86 -20.84
C LYS A 54 7.58 2.92 -21.40
N GLU A 55 8.86 3.13 -21.10
CA GLU A 55 9.93 2.19 -21.47
C GLU A 55 9.75 0.83 -20.81
N TRP A 56 9.36 0.78 -19.53
CA TRP A 56 9.04 -0.48 -18.85
C TRP A 56 7.87 -1.21 -19.50
N VAL A 57 6.84 -0.49 -19.96
CA VAL A 57 5.74 -1.09 -20.73
C VAL A 57 6.25 -1.74 -22.02
N LEU A 58 7.18 -1.10 -22.73
CA LEU A 58 7.81 -1.69 -23.92
C LEU A 58 8.62 -2.95 -23.58
N GLN A 59 9.15 -3.04 -22.36
CA GLN A 59 9.83 -4.23 -21.83
C GLN A 59 8.86 -5.29 -21.26
N GLY A 60 7.55 -5.12 -21.44
CA GLY A 60 6.53 -6.09 -21.00
C GLY A 60 6.04 -5.87 -19.57
N CYS A 61 6.20 -4.67 -19.02
CA CYS A 61 5.58 -4.30 -17.75
C CYS A 61 4.05 -4.36 -17.85
N PRO A 62 3.35 -4.93 -16.86
CA PRO A 62 1.89 -5.01 -16.87
C PRO A 62 1.25 -3.60 -16.79
N GLU A 63 0.51 -3.22 -17.83
CA GLU A 63 -0.35 -2.04 -17.84
C GLU A 63 -1.82 -2.43 -18.00
N ILE A 64 -2.70 -1.69 -17.31
CA ILE A 64 -4.15 -1.81 -17.45
C ILE A 64 -4.63 -0.64 -18.28
N ARG A 65 -4.98 -0.90 -19.54
CA ARG A 65 -5.56 0.09 -20.44
C ARG A 65 -7.08 -0.08 -20.47
N LEU A 66 -7.80 0.93 -20.04
CA LEU A 66 -9.25 1.00 -20.13
C LEU A 66 -9.66 1.42 -21.55
N ASP A 67 -10.85 1.00 -22.01
CA ASP A 67 -11.41 1.40 -23.31
C ASP A 67 -11.55 2.93 -23.48
N SER A 68 -11.60 3.67 -22.38
CA SER A 68 -11.60 5.14 -22.35
C SER A 68 -10.24 5.79 -22.69
N GLY A 69 -9.20 4.99 -22.92
CA GLY A 69 -7.83 5.46 -23.16
C GLY A 69 -7.04 5.79 -21.89
N MET A 70 -7.62 5.57 -20.70
CA MET A 70 -6.93 5.77 -19.43
C MET A 70 -5.99 4.60 -19.13
N VAL A 71 -4.74 4.91 -18.76
CA VAL A 71 -3.72 3.93 -18.38
C VAL A 71 -3.54 3.90 -16.86
N LEU A 72 -3.74 2.71 -16.31
CA LEU A 72 -3.62 2.41 -14.89
C LEU A 72 -2.52 1.36 -14.69
N TYR A 73 -1.90 1.40 -13.52
CA TYR A 73 -0.82 0.49 -13.14
C TYR A 73 -1.10 -0.08 -11.76
N SER A 74 -0.84 -1.36 -11.56
CA SER A 74 -0.79 -1.96 -10.23
C SER A 74 0.62 -1.83 -9.67
N ILE A 75 0.77 -1.19 -8.52
CA ILE A 75 2.07 -1.02 -7.83
C ILE A 75 2.65 -2.39 -7.49
N GLN A 76 1.84 -3.33 -7.01
CA GLN A 76 2.31 -4.67 -6.69
C GLN A 76 2.76 -5.45 -7.92
N ALA A 77 2.04 -5.35 -9.04
CA ALA A 77 2.42 -6.02 -10.28
C ALA A 77 3.74 -5.48 -10.84
N LEU A 78 3.90 -4.15 -10.81
CA LEU A 78 5.16 -3.49 -11.20
C LEU A 78 6.33 -3.93 -10.29
N ARG A 79 6.10 -3.97 -8.97
CA ARG A 79 7.12 -4.40 -8.01
C ARG A 79 7.54 -5.85 -8.22
N ARG A 80 6.58 -6.75 -8.46
CA ARG A 80 6.86 -8.16 -8.79
C ARG A 80 7.63 -8.28 -10.10
N TRP A 81 7.25 -7.51 -11.12
CA TRP A 81 7.94 -7.47 -12.40
C TRP A 81 9.39 -6.99 -12.23
N LEU A 82 9.63 -5.88 -11.52
CA LEU A 82 10.97 -5.36 -11.23
C LEU A 82 11.86 -6.38 -10.50
N LEU A 83 11.30 -7.14 -9.55
CA LEU A 83 12.04 -8.19 -8.84
C LEU A 83 12.44 -9.35 -9.76
N THR A 84 11.65 -9.64 -10.80
CA THR A 84 12.00 -10.65 -11.80
C THR A 84 13.20 -10.23 -12.65
N TYR A 85 13.43 -8.93 -12.85
CA TYR A 85 14.59 -8.39 -13.60
C TYR A 85 15.88 -8.32 -12.77
N GLN A 86 15.80 -8.43 -11.44
CA GLN A 86 16.97 -8.44 -10.56
C GLN A 86 17.61 -9.82 -10.37
N ASN A 87 17.00 -10.90 -10.88
CA ASN A 87 17.52 -12.27 -10.79
C ASN A 87 18.22 -12.73 -12.08
#